data_AF-A0A1Q6UFB6-F1
#
_entry.id   AF-A0A1Q6UFB6-F1
#
_cell.length_a   1.000
_cell.length_b   1.000
_cell.length_c   1.000
_cell.angle_alpha   90.00
_cell.angle_beta   90.00
_cell.angle_gamma   90.00
#
_symmetry.space_group_name_H-M   'P 1'
#
loop_
_entity.id
_entity.type
_entity.pdbx_description
1 polymer ?
#
loop_
_entity_poly.entity_id
_entity_poly.type
_entity_poly.pdbx_seq_one_letter_code
_entity_poly.pdbx_strand_id
1 'polypeptide(L)'
;MTYIMTFLIVAAAAFLWRVRGGLFKEYVPANKVWFAVFFGAMAWFFRVGTAEYALCAGLACYAGYQAFGWGLYIGRLLGGGELKPNLSQYRECELIDDLLYSAHVTFKGKAVYLYQYPQLFGFCGTCLSGLILTFLMGLSVGSVGLMLSGLAMGPVYWLGGRIEKLYTLGKQGWNWGEWLFGAYLGGMAALWLG
;
A
#
# COMPACT_ATOMS: atom_id res chain seq x y z
N MET A 1 17.40 18.56 -1.62
CA MET A 1 16.63 18.83 -0.39
C MET A 1 17.52 18.65 0.84
N THR A 2 17.42 19.53 1.83
CA THR A 2 18.11 19.35 3.12
C THR A 2 17.60 18.07 3.81
N TYR A 3 18.47 17.32 4.48
CA TYR A 3 18.12 16.09 5.21
C TYR A 3 16.91 16.26 6.15
N ILE A 4 16.73 17.47 6.68
CA ILE A 4 15.60 17.86 7.52
C ILE A 4 14.27 17.79 6.75
N MET A 5 14.19 18.32 5.53
CA MET A 5 12.95 18.26 4.72
C MET A 5 12.58 16.83 4.39
N THR A 6 13.56 16.00 4.01
CA THR A 6 13.34 14.57 3.75
C THR A 6 12.78 13.86 4.99
N PHE A 7 13.37 14.10 6.16
CA PHE A 7 12.88 13.53 7.41
C PHE A 7 11.44 13.95 7.73
N LEU A 8 11.12 15.25 7.58
CA LEU A 8 9.77 15.76 7.83
C LEU A 8 8.74 15.17 6.88
N ILE A 9 9.06 15.00 5.61
CA ILE A 9 8.18 14.36 4.62
C ILE A 9 7.92 12.90 4.98
N VAL A 10 8.98 12.16 5.33
CA VAL A 10 8.87 10.76 5.74
C VAL A 10 7.99 10.62 6.98
N ALA A 11 8.22 11.45 8.00
CA ALA A 11 7.44 11.43 9.23
C ALA A 11 5.96 11.80 9.00
N ALA A 12 5.71 12.83 8.20
CA ALA A 12 4.35 13.25 7.84
C ALA A 12 3.62 12.16 7.04
N ALA A 13 4.29 11.56 6.04
CA ALA A 13 3.73 10.48 5.24
C ALA A 13 3.40 9.24 6.10
N ALA A 14 4.31 8.85 6.99
CA ALA A 14 4.10 7.76 7.95
C ALA A 14 2.87 7.99 8.83
N PHE A 15 2.77 9.19 9.41
CA PHE A 15 1.64 9.57 10.25
C PHE A 15 0.32 9.60 9.47
N LEU A 16 0.28 10.29 8.34
CA LEU A 16 -0.93 10.44 7.53
C LEU A 16 -1.41 9.10 6.95
N TRP A 17 -0.50 8.21 6.57
CA TRP A 17 -0.86 6.87 6.12
C TRP A 17 -1.50 6.04 7.23
N ARG A 18 -1.00 6.19 8.45
CA ARG A 18 -1.57 5.55 9.65
C ARG A 18 -2.92 6.17 10.04
N VAL A 19 -3.08 7.49 9.93
CA VAL A 19 -4.38 8.17 10.10
C VAL A 19 -5.40 7.64 9.08
N ARG A 20 -5.01 7.48 7.81
CA ARG A 20 -5.82 6.81 6.78
C ARG A 20 -6.17 5.37 7.19
N GLY A 21 -5.25 4.65 7.83
CA GLY A 21 -5.46 3.34 8.45
C GLY A 21 -6.29 3.30 9.73
N GLY A 22 -6.79 4.45 10.20
CA GLY A 22 -7.73 4.55 11.31
C GLY A 22 -7.13 4.99 12.64
N LEU A 23 -5.88 5.49 12.67
CA LEU A 23 -5.38 6.22 13.84
C LEU A 23 -6.22 7.49 14.03
N PHE A 24 -6.74 7.69 15.25
CA PHE A 24 -7.61 8.81 15.61
C PHE A 24 -8.87 8.96 14.75
N LYS A 25 -9.43 7.84 14.27
CA LYS A 25 -10.65 7.85 13.42
C LYS A 25 -11.82 8.61 14.06
N GLU A 26 -11.90 8.65 15.39
CA GLU A 26 -12.94 9.37 16.14
C GLU A 26 -12.74 10.90 16.16
N TYR A 27 -11.49 11.37 15.99
CA TYR A 27 -11.13 12.79 16.12
C TYR A 27 -10.80 13.44 14.77
N VAL A 28 -10.38 12.64 13.78
CA VAL A 28 -9.99 13.14 12.46
C VAL A 28 -11.09 12.82 11.44
N PRO A 29 -11.91 13.81 11.05
CA PRO A 29 -12.93 13.59 10.02
C PRO A 29 -12.26 13.27 8.68
N ALA A 30 -12.94 12.49 7.85
CA ALA A 30 -12.46 12.12 6.52
C ALA A 30 -11.01 11.59 6.54
N ASN A 31 -10.67 10.76 7.54
CA ASN A 31 -9.31 10.26 7.79
C ASN A 31 -8.61 9.69 6.54
N LYS A 32 -9.39 9.14 5.59
CA LYS A 32 -8.90 8.63 4.31
C LYS A 32 -8.43 9.72 3.33
N VAL A 33 -8.76 10.99 3.49
CA VAL A 33 -8.47 12.06 2.49
C VAL A 33 -7.11 12.73 2.74
N TRP A 34 -6.66 12.81 3.99
CA TRP A 34 -5.51 13.62 4.36
C TRP A 34 -4.18 13.20 3.72
N PHE A 35 -3.95 11.91 3.53
CA PHE A 35 -2.76 11.44 2.83
C PHE A 35 -2.75 11.87 1.35
N ALA A 36 -3.89 11.79 0.66
CA ALA A 36 -4.03 12.27 -0.71
C ALA A 36 -3.85 13.79 -0.83
N VAL A 37 -4.40 14.57 0.11
CA VAL A 37 -4.20 16.02 0.16
C VAL A 37 -2.71 16.35 0.34
N PHE A 38 -2.02 15.65 1.23
CA PHE A 38 -0.59 15.80 1.43
C PHE A 38 0.19 15.48 0.15
N PHE A 39 -0.11 14.37 -0.53
CA PHE A 39 0.54 14.01 -1.78
C PHE A 39 0.28 15.05 -2.89
N GLY A 40 -0.95 15.54 -3.02
CA GLY A 40 -1.29 16.62 -3.96
C GLY A 40 -0.56 17.93 -3.67
N ALA A 41 -0.46 18.30 -2.38
CA ALA A 41 0.32 19.46 -1.96
C ALA A 41 1.81 19.31 -2.31
N MET A 42 2.39 18.12 -2.11
CA MET A 42 3.77 17.85 -2.56
C MET A 42 3.91 18.01 -4.08
N ALA A 43 2.94 17.56 -4.86
CA ALA A 43 2.97 17.75 -6.31
C ALA A 43 2.91 19.23 -6.74
N TRP A 44 2.11 20.03 -6.04
CA TRP A 44 2.04 21.49 -6.22
C TRP A 44 3.39 22.16 -5.95
N PHE A 45 3.95 21.95 -4.75
CA PHE A 45 5.06 22.76 -4.25
C PHE A 45 6.41 22.48 -4.91
N PHE A 46 6.62 21.28 -5.46
CA PHE A 46 7.98 20.86 -5.78
C PHE A 46 8.26 20.49 -7.24
N ARG A 47 7.25 20.37 -8.13
CA ARG A 47 7.53 20.16 -9.57
C ARG A 47 6.58 20.82 -10.56
N VAL A 48 5.27 20.85 -10.29
CA VAL A 48 4.30 21.08 -11.39
C VAL A 48 3.52 22.39 -11.29
N GLY A 49 3.54 23.05 -10.13
CA GLY A 49 3.21 24.48 -9.96
C GLY A 49 1.77 24.92 -10.29
N THR A 50 0.88 24.01 -10.69
CA THR A 50 -0.50 24.32 -11.10
C THR A 50 -1.54 23.54 -10.29
N ALA A 51 -2.73 24.12 -10.13
CA ALA A 51 -3.75 23.64 -9.19
C ALA A 51 -4.36 22.36 -9.69
N GLU A 52 -4.56 22.32 -11.00
CA GLU A 52 -5.07 21.18 -11.74
C GLU A 52 -4.18 19.96 -11.55
N TYR A 53 -2.85 20.10 -11.65
CA TYR A 53 -1.94 18.98 -11.44
C TYR A 53 -1.92 18.50 -9.99
N ALA A 54 -1.91 19.43 -9.02
CA ALA A 54 -1.97 19.08 -7.61
C ALA A 54 -3.25 18.32 -7.26
N LEU A 55 -4.37 18.76 -7.83
CA LEU A 55 -5.67 18.11 -7.70
C LEU A 55 -5.68 16.74 -8.37
N CYS A 56 -5.15 16.61 -9.59
CA CYS A 56 -5.00 15.34 -10.29
C CYS A 56 -4.14 14.35 -9.50
N ALA A 57 -3.01 14.79 -8.94
CA ALA A 57 -2.13 13.95 -8.12
C ALA A 57 -2.82 13.49 -6.83
N GLY A 58 -3.51 14.40 -6.14
CA GLY A 58 -4.29 14.07 -4.95
C GLY A 58 -5.42 13.08 -5.27
N LEU A 59 -6.18 13.31 -6.34
CA LEU A 59 -7.25 12.42 -6.78
C LEU A 59 -6.73 11.05 -7.22
N ALA A 60 -5.61 10.99 -7.95
CA ALA A 60 -4.98 9.74 -8.35
C ALA A 60 -4.53 8.92 -7.13
N CYS A 61 -3.95 9.58 -6.12
CA CYS A 61 -3.61 8.94 -4.86
C CYS A 61 -4.87 8.42 -4.14
N TYR A 62 -5.89 9.27 -3.98
CA TYR A 62 -7.15 8.91 -3.32
C TYR A 62 -7.86 7.73 -4.00
N ALA A 63 -7.97 7.79 -5.32
CA ALA A 63 -8.54 6.74 -6.13
C ALA A 63 -7.74 5.43 -5.98
N GLY A 64 -6.40 5.50 -5.98
CA GLY A 64 -5.56 4.31 -5.88
C GLY A 64 -5.78 3.47 -4.63
N TYR A 65 -6.05 4.08 -3.47
CA TYR A 65 -6.35 3.33 -2.24
C TYR A 65 -7.84 3.23 -1.89
N GLN A 66 -8.75 3.82 -2.69
CA GLN A 66 -10.19 3.56 -2.57
C GLN A 66 -10.68 2.51 -3.58
N ALA A 67 -10.09 2.44 -4.77
CA ALA A 67 -10.56 1.59 -5.86
C ALA A 67 -10.33 0.10 -5.59
N PHE A 68 -9.29 -0.24 -4.84
CA PHE A 68 -8.89 -1.63 -4.60
C PHE A 68 -8.74 -1.89 -3.10
N GLY A 69 -9.50 -2.84 -2.60
CA GLY A 69 -9.29 -3.36 -1.25
C GLY A 69 -8.00 -4.17 -1.19
N TRP A 70 -7.41 -4.25 0.00
CA TRP A 70 -6.19 -5.01 0.25
C TRP A 70 -6.21 -5.76 1.59
N GLY A 71 -7.32 -5.70 2.32
CA GLY A 71 -7.42 -6.23 3.67
C GLY A 71 -7.41 -7.75 3.74
N LEU A 72 -7.96 -8.44 2.73
CA LEU A 72 -7.82 -9.87 2.54
C LEU A 72 -6.34 -10.23 2.34
N TYR A 73 -5.65 -9.54 1.43
CA TYR A 73 -4.25 -9.86 1.11
C TYR A 73 -3.33 -9.66 2.32
N ILE A 74 -3.45 -8.52 3.00
CA ILE A 74 -2.67 -8.24 4.22
C ILE A 74 -3.06 -9.22 5.35
N GLY A 75 -4.35 -9.51 5.51
CA GLY A 75 -4.83 -10.46 6.50
C GLY A 75 -4.26 -11.87 6.28
N ARG A 76 -4.19 -12.34 5.03
CA ARG A 76 -3.60 -13.65 4.70
C ARG A 76 -2.09 -13.65 4.79
N LEU A 77 -1.43 -12.54 4.47
CA LEU A 77 0.01 -12.35 4.66
C LEU A 77 0.41 -12.50 6.13
N LEU A 78 -0.31 -11.83 7.03
CA LEU A 78 0.04 -11.75 8.45
C LEU A 78 -0.50 -12.94 9.26
N GLY A 79 -1.75 -13.34 9.01
CA GLY A 79 -2.46 -14.34 9.81
C GLY A 79 -2.56 -15.72 9.17
N GLY A 80 -2.27 -15.87 7.87
CA GLY A 80 -2.46 -17.13 7.14
C GLY A 80 -3.93 -17.55 7.07
N GLY A 81 -4.20 -18.84 7.29
CA GLY A 81 -5.54 -19.44 7.24
C GLY A 81 -5.97 -19.94 5.85
N GLU A 82 -7.20 -20.41 5.71
CA GLU A 82 -7.67 -21.00 4.44
C GLU A 82 -8.23 -19.96 3.47
N LEU A 83 -8.01 -20.20 2.17
CA LEU A 83 -8.60 -19.45 1.06
C LEU A 83 -9.52 -20.37 0.26
N LYS A 84 -10.75 -19.93 0.03
CA LYS A 84 -11.73 -20.66 -0.79
C LYS A 84 -12.15 -19.79 -1.98
N PRO A 85 -11.66 -20.05 -3.20
CA PRO A 85 -11.90 -19.20 -4.38
C PRO A 85 -13.38 -19.02 -4.75
N ASN A 86 -14.22 -19.96 -4.32
CA ASN A 86 -15.65 -20.01 -4.66
C ASN A 86 -16.53 -19.09 -3.77
N LEU A 87 -15.99 -18.53 -2.69
CA LEU A 87 -16.76 -17.66 -1.80
C LEU A 87 -16.34 -16.19 -2.02
N SER A 88 -17.32 -15.31 -2.18
CA SER A 88 -17.11 -13.87 -2.42
C SER A 88 -16.27 -13.19 -1.33
N GLN A 89 -16.33 -13.67 -0.10
CA GLN A 89 -15.53 -13.16 1.03
C GLN A 89 -14.01 -13.34 0.88
N TYR A 90 -13.57 -14.18 -0.06
CA TYR A 90 -12.15 -14.37 -0.40
C TYR A 90 -11.79 -13.71 -1.72
N ARG A 91 -12.60 -12.75 -2.18
CA ARG A 91 -12.29 -11.87 -3.29
C ARG A 91 -12.31 -10.43 -2.79
N GLU A 92 -11.42 -9.61 -3.33
CA GLU A 92 -11.28 -8.22 -2.95
C GLU A 92 -11.01 -7.30 -4.15
N CYS A 93 -10.16 -7.73 -5.09
CA CYS A 93 -9.90 -7.02 -6.33
C CYS A 93 -9.87 -8.04 -7.47
N GLU A 94 -10.89 -8.02 -8.34
CA GLU A 94 -11.04 -9.01 -9.42
C GLU A 94 -9.79 -9.13 -10.28
N LEU A 95 -9.15 -8.01 -10.64
CA LEU A 95 -7.93 -7.98 -11.44
C LEU A 95 -6.78 -8.74 -10.77
N ILE A 96 -6.61 -8.58 -9.45
CA ILE A 96 -5.56 -9.26 -8.69
C ILE A 96 -5.97 -10.71 -8.42
N ASP A 97 -7.21 -10.93 -8.04
CA ASP A 97 -7.75 -12.24 -7.67
C ASP A 97 -7.69 -13.22 -8.85
N ASP A 98 -8.08 -12.78 -10.05
CA ASP A 98 -8.04 -13.64 -11.24
C ASP A 98 -6.60 -14.05 -11.58
N LEU A 99 -5.61 -13.19 -11.35
CA LEU A 99 -4.19 -13.53 -11.49
C LEU A 99 -3.73 -14.50 -10.40
N LEU A 100 -4.07 -14.25 -9.14
CA LEU A 100 -3.56 -15.05 -8.02
C LEU A 100 -4.23 -16.43 -7.91
N TYR A 101 -5.53 -16.52 -8.18
CA TYR A 101 -6.26 -17.79 -8.11
C TYR A 101 -5.98 -18.71 -9.31
N SER A 102 -5.65 -18.15 -10.47
CA SER A 102 -5.22 -18.93 -11.64
C SER A 102 -3.76 -19.38 -11.54
N ALA A 103 -2.94 -18.71 -10.73
CA ALA A 103 -1.53 -19.02 -10.56
C ALA A 103 -1.33 -20.43 -9.95
N HIS A 104 -0.70 -21.31 -10.72
CA HIS A 104 -0.32 -22.65 -10.28
C HIS A 104 1.02 -23.06 -10.89
N VAL A 105 1.72 -23.95 -10.18
CA VAL A 105 2.93 -24.59 -10.67
C VAL A 105 2.66 -26.08 -10.78
N THR A 106 2.89 -26.64 -11.97
CA THR A 106 2.76 -28.07 -12.20
C THR A 106 4.11 -28.74 -11.97
N PHE A 107 4.21 -29.54 -10.90
CA PHE A 107 5.41 -30.31 -10.60
C PHE A 107 5.09 -31.80 -10.53
N LYS A 108 5.80 -32.62 -11.33
CA LYS A 108 5.62 -34.08 -11.41
C LYS A 108 4.14 -34.50 -11.61
N GLY A 109 3.42 -33.80 -12.48
CA GLY A 109 2.02 -34.09 -12.80
C GLY A 109 0.99 -33.63 -11.76
N LYS A 110 1.41 -32.97 -10.66
CA LYS A 110 0.51 -32.35 -9.68
C LYS A 110 0.54 -30.83 -9.85
N ALA A 111 -0.63 -30.23 -10.07
CA ALA A 111 -0.81 -28.78 -10.05
C ALA A 111 -0.95 -28.31 -8.61
N VAL A 112 -0.03 -27.44 -8.19
CA VAL A 112 -0.03 -26.79 -6.87
C VAL A 112 -0.40 -25.34 -7.07
N TYR A 113 -1.52 -24.92 -6.47
CA TYR A 113 -2.07 -23.58 -6.66
C TYR A 113 -1.57 -22.60 -5.60
N LEU A 114 -1.41 -21.33 -5.98
CA LEU A 114 -0.90 -20.29 -5.09
C LEU A 114 -1.80 -20.08 -3.86
N TYR A 115 -3.12 -20.16 -4.02
CA TYR A 115 -4.08 -19.98 -2.92
C TYR A 115 -3.96 -21.04 -1.82
N GLN A 116 -3.32 -22.19 -2.09
CA GLN A 116 -3.01 -23.22 -1.09
C GLN A 116 -1.94 -22.73 -0.10
N TYR A 117 -1.17 -21.71 -0.48
CA TYR A 117 -0.17 -21.04 0.36
C TYR A 117 -0.64 -19.62 0.71
N PRO A 118 -1.51 -19.46 1.73
CA PRO A 118 -2.21 -18.21 2.02
C PRO A 118 -1.28 -17.02 2.29
N GLN A 119 -0.14 -17.26 2.95
CA GLN A 119 0.83 -16.20 3.22
C GLN A 119 1.52 -15.71 1.94
N LEU A 120 1.83 -16.62 1.02
CA LEU A 120 2.42 -16.26 -0.27
C LEU A 120 1.39 -15.59 -1.18
N PHE A 121 0.16 -16.10 -1.20
CA PHE A 121 -0.98 -15.45 -1.86
C PHE A 121 -1.17 -14.02 -1.34
N GLY A 122 -1.22 -13.84 -0.01
CA GLY A 122 -1.35 -12.54 0.63
C GLY A 122 -0.18 -11.62 0.32
N PHE A 123 1.05 -12.14 0.30
CA PHE A 123 2.24 -11.39 -0.09
C PHE A 123 2.10 -10.84 -1.52
N CYS A 124 1.81 -11.71 -2.49
CA CYS A 124 1.66 -11.33 -3.89
C CYS A 124 0.50 -10.34 -4.10
N GLY A 125 -0.66 -10.58 -3.47
CA GLY A 125 -1.79 -9.66 -3.54
C GLY A 125 -1.51 -8.29 -2.93
N THR A 126 -0.75 -8.25 -1.82
CA THR A 126 -0.33 -6.99 -1.21
C THR A 126 0.64 -6.23 -2.11
N CYS A 127 1.59 -6.91 -2.75
CA CYS A 127 2.51 -6.30 -3.72
C CYS A 127 1.76 -5.74 -4.94
N LEU A 128 0.82 -6.49 -5.50
CA LEU A 128 0.03 -6.06 -6.66
C LEU A 128 -0.90 -4.89 -6.30
N SER A 129 -1.52 -4.92 -5.13
CA SER A 129 -2.35 -3.81 -4.64
C SER A 129 -1.52 -2.53 -4.45
N GLY A 130 -0.34 -2.66 -3.84
CA GLY A 130 0.61 -1.57 -3.71
C GLY A 130 1.07 -1.05 -5.07
N LEU A 131 1.34 -1.95 -6.02
CA LEU A 131 1.73 -1.59 -7.38
C LEU A 131 0.64 -0.77 -8.07
N ILE A 132 -0.63 -1.17 -8.03
CA ILE A 132 -1.73 -0.40 -8.64
C ILE A 132 -1.85 0.99 -8.01
N LEU A 133 -1.80 1.08 -6.68
CA LEU A 133 -1.82 2.33 -5.95
C LEU A 133 -0.69 3.27 -6.41
N THR A 134 0.54 2.79 -6.33
CA THR A 134 1.73 3.62 -6.61
C THR A 134 1.92 3.86 -8.10
N PHE A 135 1.38 3.00 -8.96
CA PHE A 135 1.29 3.23 -10.41
C PHE A 135 0.45 4.47 -10.72
N LEU A 136 -0.74 4.59 -10.12
CA LEU A 136 -1.60 5.78 -10.30
C LEU A 136 -0.93 7.04 -9.74
N MET A 137 -0.31 6.94 -8.56
CA MET A 137 0.46 8.04 -7.99
C MET A 137 1.61 8.46 -8.90
N GLY A 138 2.43 7.51 -9.34
CA GLY A 138 3.58 7.74 -10.21
C GLY A 138 3.19 8.26 -11.59
N LEU A 139 2.06 7.81 -12.15
CA LEU A 139 1.51 8.31 -13.40
C LEU A 139 1.14 9.78 -13.30
N SER A 140 0.52 10.19 -12.19
CA SER A 140 0.13 11.59 -11.99
C SER A 140 1.32 12.56 -11.90
N VAL A 141 2.51 12.06 -11.55
CA VAL A 141 3.73 12.86 -11.37
C VAL A 141 4.87 12.49 -12.35
N GLY A 142 4.59 11.65 -13.34
CA GLY A 142 5.56 11.21 -14.36
C GLY A 142 6.79 10.46 -13.81
N SER A 143 6.65 9.67 -12.74
CA SER A 143 7.76 8.98 -12.07
C SER A 143 7.64 7.46 -12.12
N VAL A 144 8.46 6.82 -12.96
CA VAL A 144 8.54 5.34 -13.05
C VAL A 144 9.03 4.73 -11.73
N GLY A 145 9.98 5.39 -11.06
CA GLY A 145 10.46 4.93 -9.75
C GLY A 145 9.35 4.89 -8.71
N LEU A 146 8.46 5.90 -8.71
CA LEU A 146 7.29 5.89 -7.84
C LEU A 146 6.28 4.82 -8.29
N MET A 147 6.04 4.66 -9.60
CA MET A 147 5.13 3.63 -10.12
C MET A 147 5.47 2.22 -9.65
N LEU A 148 6.75 1.86 -9.62
CA LEU A 148 7.20 0.51 -9.24
C LEU A 148 7.36 0.31 -7.73
N SER A 149 7.36 1.40 -6.95
CA SER A 149 7.62 1.37 -5.51
C SER A 149 6.61 0.55 -4.72
N GLY A 150 5.39 0.40 -5.23
CA GLY A 150 4.32 -0.35 -4.58
C GLY A 150 4.59 -1.83 -4.39
N LEU A 151 5.52 -2.42 -5.15
CA LEU A 151 5.97 -3.80 -4.92
C LEU A 151 6.58 -3.98 -3.52
N ALA A 152 7.10 -2.92 -2.91
CA ALA A 152 7.62 -2.96 -1.55
C ALA A 152 6.52 -3.13 -0.49
N MET A 153 5.24 -2.95 -0.82
CA MET A 153 4.14 -3.06 0.15
C MET A 153 4.10 -4.45 0.81
N GLY A 154 4.28 -5.54 0.05
CA GLY A 154 4.32 -6.90 0.62
C GLY A 154 5.47 -7.09 1.62
N PRO A 155 6.75 -6.83 1.24
CA PRO A 155 7.88 -6.86 2.17
C PRO A 155 7.70 -5.98 3.40
N VAL A 156 7.17 -4.77 3.24
CA VAL A 156 6.99 -3.81 4.33
C VAL A 156 5.93 -4.29 5.33
N TYR A 157 4.78 -4.78 4.86
CA TYR A 157 3.77 -5.33 5.75
C TYR A 157 4.23 -6.63 6.40
N TRP A 158 4.98 -7.47 5.69
CA TRP A 158 5.62 -8.66 6.28
C TRP A 158 6.60 -8.29 7.40
N LEU A 159 7.41 -7.25 7.22
CA LEU A 159 8.29 -6.71 8.27
C LEU A 159 7.46 -6.18 9.44
N GLY A 160 6.33 -5.53 9.20
CA GLY A 160 5.39 -5.12 10.24
C GLY A 160 4.93 -6.30 11.13
N GLY A 161 4.63 -7.45 10.52
CA GLY A 161 4.33 -8.70 11.23
C GLY A 161 5.50 -9.26 12.05
N ARG A 162 6.75 -8.97 11.67
CA ARG A 162 7.95 -9.36 12.43
C ARG A 162 8.18 -8.42 13.62
N ILE A 163 8.02 -7.11 13.42
CA ILE A 163 8.17 -6.12 14.49
C ILE A 163 7.08 -6.28 15.55
N GLU A 164 5.87 -6.66 15.15
CA GLU A 164 4.78 -6.96 16.09
C GLU A 164 5.17 -8.00 17.15
N LYS A 165 6.07 -8.95 16.82
CA LYS A 165 6.56 -9.95 17.77
C LYS A 165 7.51 -9.38 18.82
N LEU A 166 8.09 -8.21 18.55
CA LEU A 166 9.00 -7.49 19.45
C LEU A 166 8.25 -6.44 20.27
N TYR A 167 7.34 -5.70 19.61
CA TYR A 167 6.51 -4.68 20.22
C TYR A 167 5.10 -4.72 19.66
N THR A 168 4.13 -5.08 20.48
CA THR A 168 2.75 -5.32 20.06
C THR A 168 1.97 -4.01 19.92
N LEU A 169 1.55 -3.68 18.70
CA LEU A 169 0.61 -2.59 18.40
C LEU A 169 -0.79 -3.11 18.06
N GLY A 170 -0.96 -4.42 17.89
CA GLY A 170 -2.20 -5.08 17.54
C GLY A 170 -2.37 -5.34 16.03
N LYS A 171 -3.46 -6.02 15.69
CA LYS A 171 -3.80 -6.44 14.31
C LYS A 171 -2.69 -7.23 13.61
N GLN A 172 -1.99 -8.09 14.36
CA GLN A 172 -0.97 -9.00 13.82
C GLN A 172 0.18 -8.29 13.05
N GLY A 173 0.44 -7.02 13.38
CA GLY A 173 1.49 -6.22 12.74
C GLY A 173 1.02 -5.38 11.55
N TRP A 174 -0.28 -5.36 11.25
CA TRP A 174 -0.86 -4.44 10.27
C TRP A 174 -0.55 -2.98 10.63
N ASN A 175 -0.70 -2.61 11.91
CA ASN A 175 -0.46 -1.25 12.36
C ASN A 175 1.00 -0.81 12.12
N TRP A 176 1.96 -1.71 12.39
CA TRP A 176 3.37 -1.48 12.03
C TRP A 176 3.57 -1.37 10.52
N GLY A 177 2.94 -2.26 9.74
CA GLY A 177 2.96 -2.20 8.28
C GLY A 177 2.49 -0.86 7.73
N GLU A 178 1.44 -0.27 8.32
CA GLU A 178 0.96 1.07 7.93
C GLU A 178 1.98 2.17 8.22
N TRP A 179 2.60 2.17 9.40
CA TRP A 179 3.64 3.15 9.73
C TRP A 179 4.84 3.04 8.79
N LEU A 180 5.34 1.82 8.59
CA LEU A 180 6.50 1.56 7.75
C LEU A 180 6.21 1.88 6.28
N PHE A 181 5.03 1.52 5.77
CA PHE A 181 4.69 1.77 4.37
C PHE A 181 4.46 3.26 4.11
N GLY A 182 3.85 3.98 5.04
CA GLY A 182 3.75 5.44 4.96
C GLY A 182 5.13 6.11 4.96
N ALA A 183 6.06 5.65 5.82
CA ALA A 183 7.44 6.13 5.82
C ALA A 183 8.14 5.83 4.49
N TYR A 184 7.96 4.62 3.96
CA TYR A 184 8.50 4.21 2.67
C TYR A 184 7.99 5.09 1.52
N LEU A 185 6.67 5.32 1.44
CA LEU A 185 6.08 6.21 0.44
C LEU A 185 6.59 7.65 0.59
N GLY A 186 6.75 8.16 1.81
CA GLY A 186 7.35 9.46 2.07
C GLY A 186 8.81 9.54 1.60
N GLY A 187 9.58 8.46 1.79
CA GLY A 187 10.95 8.35 1.29
C GLY A 187 11.00 8.37 -0.24
N MET A 188 10.14 7.60 -0.90
CA MET A 188 10.01 7.59 -2.36
C MET A 188 9.55 8.94 -2.92
N ALA A 189 8.62 9.61 -2.23
CA ALA A 189 8.20 10.95 -2.58
C ALA A 189 9.35 11.95 -2.42
N ALA A 190 10.09 11.91 -1.30
CA ALA A 190 11.25 12.78 -1.10
C ALA A 190 12.37 12.53 -2.13
N LEU A 191 12.59 11.27 -2.54
CA LEU A 191 13.51 10.94 -3.63
C LEU A 191 13.04 11.47 -4.99
N TRP A 192 11.75 11.47 -5.25
CA TRP A 192 11.18 12.09 -6.45
C TRP A 192 11.33 13.63 -6.45
N LEU A 193 11.33 14.24 -5.27
CA LEU A 193 11.48 15.69 -5.09
C LEU A 193 12.93 16.20 -5.09
N GLY A 194 13.89 15.33 -4.78
CA GLY A 194 15.32 15.63 -4.80
C GLY A 194 15.89 15.64 -6.22
#